data_AF-A0A535A6L3-F1
#
_entry.id   AF-A0A535A6L3-F1
#
_cell.length_a   1.000
_cell.length_b   1.000
_cell.length_c   1.000
_cell.angle_alpha   90.00
_cell.angle_beta   90.00
_cell.angle_gamma   90.00
#
_symmetry.space_group_name_H-M   'P 1'
#
loop_
_entity.id
_entity.type
_entity.pdbx_description
1 polymer ?
#
loop_
_entity_poly.entity_id
_entity_poly.type
_entity_poly.pdbx_seq_one_letter_code
_entity_poly.pdbx_strand_id
1 'polypeptide(L)'
;QFVHNHFGAFTFEAVDMVWTGNLFASNDVYGFDPHDQSNRFRFVGNLAYLNGKHGIIFSRGCSDNVVMDNLSFLNRANGIVIDDGRVADDGNPRHAYAVPSDRNVVRDNLVLFNMAGITVQGGSGNTVAANVLVGNHAGIRVSAAATGTLVEANQILETGTIAIDLRDGPRDAVVTGNWVQGAEVGITLSDAGGQLTGNHLSGMRAHAIVFEKDVHGSGATLNAASGTGSTPIAMTGASGLAPNAVHDNDLAGWASGAASHDDRSVVWFVLTHPSIATWALVLLLPLLFWIPARRRQIGLALRRRVP
;
A
#
# COMPACT_ATOMS: atom_id res chain seq x y z
N GLN A 1 22.71 4.28 7.48
CA GLN A 1 22.36 4.24 6.05
C GLN A 1 22.66 2.85 5.51
N PHE A 2 21.78 2.33 4.66
CA PHE A 2 21.78 0.95 4.18
C PHE A 2 21.55 0.96 2.66
N VAL A 3 22.63 1.00 1.89
CA VAL A 3 22.57 1.27 0.44
C VAL A 3 23.51 0.35 -0.34
N HIS A 4 23.10 -0.04 -1.55
CA HIS A 4 23.87 -0.93 -2.43
C HIS A 4 24.24 -2.27 -1.80
N ASN A 5 23.37 -2.77 -0.92
CA ASN A 5 23.46 -4.11 -0.35
C ASN A 5 22.51 -5.06 -1.10
N HIS A 6 22.63 -6.36 -0.84
CA HIS A 6 21.63 -7.33 -1.32
C HIS A 6 20.24 -7.04 -0.71
N PHE A 7 20.19 -7.01 0.62
CA PHE A 7 19.13 -6.40 1.41
C PHE A 7 19.73 -5.21 2.16
N GLY A 8 19.03 -4.07 2.22
CA GLY A 8 19.52 -2.91 2.95
C GLY A 8 19.83 -3.26 4.40
N ALA A 9 18.82 -3.74 5.14
CA ALA A 9 19.04 -4.48 6.38
C ALA A 9 18.05 -5.64 6.50
N PHE A 10 18.53 -6.69 7.15
CA PHE A 10 17.79 -7.93 7.40
C PHE A 10 17.89 -8.25 8.90
N THR A 11 16.78 -8.62 9.51
CA THR A 11 16.78 -9.15 10.89
C THR A 11 16.17 -10.54 10.92
N PHE A 12 16.55 -11.33 11.93
CA PHE A 12 16.07 -12.68 12.11
C PHE A 12 15.83 -12.90 13.60
N GLU A 13 14.60 -13.25 13.99
CA GLU A 13 14.17 -13.48 15.37
C GLU A 13 14.50 -12.31 16.33
N ALA A 14 14.60 -11.10 15.79
CA ALA A 14 14.92 -9.92 16.56
C ALA A 14 13.65 -9.31 17.17
N VAL A 15 13.76 -8.74 18.37
CA VAL A 15 12.58 -8.31 19.11
C VAL A 15 12.81 -6.96 19.77
N ASP A 16 11.76 -6.13 19.86
CA ASP A 16 11.76 -4.83 20.54
C ASP A 16 12.77 -3.82 19.95
N MET A 17 13.08 -3.95 18.65
CA MET A 17 14.00 -3.05 17.95
C MET A 17 13.32 -1.73 17.55
N VAL A 18 14.08 -0.65 17.63
CA VAL A 18 13.67 0.68 17.17
C VAL A 18 14.53 1.11 16.00
N TRP A 19 13.89 1.40 14.87
CA TRP A 19 14.52 1.85 13.63
C TRP A 19 13.94 3.20 13.25
N THR A 20 14.69 4.27 13.52
CA THR A 20 14.24 5.64 13.30
C THR A 20 15.17 6.45 12.42
N GLY A 21 14.63 7.18 11.44
CA GLY A 21 15.41 8.12 10.63
C GLY A 21 16.45 7.47 9.70
N ASN A 22 16.25 6.21 9.33
CA ASN A 22 17.19 5.47 8.48
C ASN A 22 16.90 5.66 7.00
N LEU A 23 17.91 5.38 6.19
CA LEU A 23 17.83 5.33 4.73
C LEU A 23 18.12 3.91 4.25
N PHE A 24 17.23 3.36 3.43
CA PHE A 24 17.33 2.08 2.73
C PHE A 24 17.15 2.29 1.22
N ALA A 25 18.23 2.36 0.45
CA ALA A 25 18.12 2.74 -0.95
C ALA A 25 19.06 2.02 -1.91
N SER A 26 18.58 1.80 -3.14
CA SER A 26 19.37 1.21 -4.22
C SER A 26 20.00 -0.13 -3.83
N ASN A 27 19.26 -0.93 -3.06
CA ASN A 27 19.63 -2.31 -2.73
C ASN A 27 19.10 -3.26 -3.82
N ASP A 28 19.78 -4.40 -3.99
CA ASP A 28 19.48 -5.35 -5.08
C ASP A 28 18.08 -5.94 -4.97
N VAL A 29 17.57 -6.11 -3.75
CA VAL A 29 16.28 -6.76 -3.49
C VAL A 29 15.40 -5.90 -2.59
N TYR A 30 15.63 -5.89 -1.27
CA TYR A 30 14.76 -5.20 -0.30
C TYR A 30 15.48 -4.03 0.36
N GLY A 31 14.74 -2.98 0.71
CA GLY A 31 15.25 -1.92 1.57
C GLY A 31 15.42 -2.41 3.01
N PHE A 32 14.31 -2.69 3.68
CA PHE A 32 14.29 -3.25 5.03
C PHE A 32 13.47 -4.54 5.06
N ASP A 33 14.06 -5.61 5.60
CA ASP A 33 13.49 -6.95 5.65
C ASP A 33 13.59 -7.57 7.06
N PRO A 34 12.73 -7.16 8.02
CA PRO A 34 12.48 -7.95 9.21
C PRO A 34 11.97 -9.31 8.80
N HIS A 35 12.82 -10.30 9.02
CA HIS A 35 12.56 -11.67 8.63
C HIS A 35 12.41 -12.57 9.85
N ASP A 36 11.64 -13.64 9.66
CA ASP A 36 11.35 -14.70 10.63
C ASP A 36 11.21 -14.23 12.09
N GLN A 37 9.99 -14.03 12.56
CA GLN A 37 9.69 -13.72 13.97
C GLN A 37 10.36 -12.43 14.47
N SER A 38 10.55 -11.46 13.58
CA SER A 38 11.02 -10.13 13.95
C SER A 38 9.85 -9.27 14.45
N ASN A 39 9.74 -9.13 15.78
CA ASN A 39 8.49 -8.76 16.46
C ASN A 39 8.62 -7.50 17.31
N ARG A 40 7.50 -6.78 17.50
CA ARG A 40 7.41 -5.57 18.35
C ARG A 40 8.35 -4.45 17.93
N PHE A 41 8.61 -4.32 16.65
CA PHE A 41 9.45 -3.25 16.11
C PHE A 41 8.69 -1.93 16.10
N ARG A 42 9.47 -0.85 16.28
CA ARG A 42 9.05 0.50 15.94
C ARG A 42 9.89 0.98 14.76
N PHE A 43 9.30 1.01 13.58
CA PHE A 43 9.92 1.46 12.34
C PHE A 43 9.33 2.81 11.93
N VAL A 44 10.02 3.90 12.34
CA VAL A 44 9.47 5.27 12.36
C VAL A 44 10.30 6.24 11.51
N GLY A 45 9.70 7.00 10.61
CA GLY A 45 10.38 8.13 9.97
C GLY A 45 11.54 7.74 9.06
N ASN A 46 11.50 6.56 8.43
CA ASN A 46 12.56 6.06 7.55
C ASN A 46 12.26 6.33 6.07
N LEU A 47 13.31 6.29 5.24
CA LEU A 47 13.23 6.43 3.78
C LEU A 47 13.60 5.10 3.12
N ALA A 48 12.75 4.59 2.23
CA ALA A 48 12.99 3.37 1.46
C ALA A 48 12.71 3.58 -0.04
N TYR A 49 13.74 3.62 -0.89
CA TYR A 49 13.54 3.94 -2.30
C TYR A 49 14.52 3.30 -3.28
N LEU A 50 14.09 3.16 -4.54
CA LEU A 50 14.90 2.59 -5.64
C LEU A 50 15.46 1.20 -5.31
N ASN A 51 14.78 0.41 -4.47
CA ASN A 51 15.18 -0.97 -4.19
C ASN A 51 14.68 -1.91 -5.30
N GLY A 52 15.43 -2.98 -5.59
CA GLY A 52 15.16 -3.87 -6.72
C GLY A 52 13.87 -4.69 -6.62
N LYS A 53 13.23 -4.74 -5.44
CA LYS A 53 11.88 -5.24 -5.19
C LYS A 53 11.13 -4.31 -4.22
N HIS A 54 11.02 -4.67 -2.95
CA HIS A 54 10.21 -3.97 -1.95
C HIS A 54 11.00 -2.89 -1.22
N GLY A 55 10.32 -1.79 -0.88
CA GLY A 55 10.91 -0.78 0.01
C GLY A 55 11.07 -1.33 1.43
N ILE A 56 9.95 -1.73 2.02
CA ILE A 56 9.86 -2.27 3.39
C ILE A 56 9.05 -3.56 3.33
N ILE A 57 9.52 -4.63 3.95
CA ILE A 57 8.81 -5.91 4.03
C ILE A 57 9.01 -6.53 5.41
N PHE A 58 7.91 -6.91 6.06
CA PHE A 58 7.92 -7.74 7.27
C PHE A 58 7.40 -9.12 6.85
N SER A 59 8.30 -10.11 6.81
CA SER A 59 8.08 -11.44 6.22
C SER A 59 8.99 -12.44 6.89
N ARG A 60 8.61 -13.45 7.65
CA ARG A 60 7.31 -14.01 7.97
C ARG A 60 7.21 -14.11 9.50
N GLY A 61 6.03 -14.38 10.03
CA GLY A 61 5.85 -14.46 11.49
C GLY A 61 6.11 -13.14 12.20
N CYS A 62 6.13 -12.01 11.48
CA CYS A 62 6.48 -10.72 12.03
C CYS A 62 5.21 -10.07 12.57
N SER A 63 5.12 -9.93 13.89
CA SER A 63 3.90 -9.53 14.58
C SER A 63 4.12 -8.35 15.53
N ASP A 64 3.03 -7.64 15.78
CA ASP A 64 2.95 -6.52 16.73
C ASP A 64 3.92 -5.36 16.37
N ASN A 65 4.24 -5.19 15.08
CA ASN A 65 5.13 -4.14 14.60
C ASN A 65 4.36 -2.87 14.24
N VAL A 66 5.00 -1.72 14.44
CA VAL A 66 4.49 -0.40 14.03
C VAL A 66 5.39 0.19 12.94
N VAL A 67 4.81 0.39 11.76
CA VAL A 67 5.44 1.00 10.57
C VAL A 67 4.77 2.35 10.34
N MET A 68 5.41 3.43 10.80
CA MET A 68 4.81 4.77 10.80
C MET A 68 5.71 5.89 10.28
N ASP A 69 5.10 6.93 9.71
CA ASP A 69 5.77 8.15 9.22
C ASP A 69 6.89 7.88 8.20
N ASN A 70 6.88 6.74 7.50
CA ASN A 70 7.91 6.41 6.53
C ASN A 70 7.59 6.95 5.13
N LEU A 71 8.63 7.19 4.34
CA LEU A 71 8.53 7.51 2.93
C LEU A 71 9.07 6.34 2.10
N SER A 72 8.18 5.65 1.36
CA SER A 72 8.55 4.52 0.50
C SER A 72 8.17 4.76 -0.97
N PHE A 73 9.16 4.89 -1.86
CA PHE A 73 8.89 5.29 -3.24
C PHE A 73 9.81 4.71 -4.30
N LEU A 74 9.31 4.61 -5.53
CA LEU A 74 10.07 4.13 -6.70
C LEU A 74 10.79 2.80 -6.46
N ASN A 75 10.23 1.92 -5.63
CA ASN A 75 10.70 0.55 -5.50
C ASN A 75 10.10 -0.28 -6.65
N ARG A 76 10.84 -1.26 -7.15
CA ARG A 76 10.45 -2.00 -8.37
C ARG A 76 9.16 -2.81 -8.19
N ALA A 77 8.85 -3.19 -6.95
CA ALA A 77 7.65 -3.92 -6.58
C ALA A 77 6.83 -3.09 -5.59
N ASN A 78 6.53 -3.61 -4.40
CA ASN A 78 5.66 -2.94 -3.42
C ASN A 78 6.40 -1.87 -2.59
N GLY A 79 5.68 -0.85 -2.13
CA GLY A 79 6.19 0.13 -1.18
C GLY A 79 6.38 -0.46 0.22
N ILE A 80 5.31 -1.05 0.77
CA ILE A 80 5.29 -1.69 2.10
C ILE A 80 4.58 -3.04 2.00
N VAL A 81 5.15 -4.08 2.61
CA VAL A 81 4.58 -5.44 2.63
C VAL A 81 4.54 -5.97 4.06
N ILE A 82 3.41 -6.56 4.43
CA ILE A 82 3.27 -7.50 5.54
C ILE A 82 2.87 -8.84 4.91
N ASP A 83 3.64 -9.91 5.12
CA ASP A 83 3.28 -11.23 4.61
C ASP A 83 3.60 -12.39 5.57
N ASP A 84 2.96 -13.53 5.33
CA ASP A 84 3.18 -14.77 6.06
C ASP A 84 4.34 -15.61 5.52
N GLY A 85 5.11 -15.05 4.57
CA GLY A 85 6.16 -15.73 3.85
C GLY A 85 5.67 -16.73 2.81
N ARG A 86 6.52 -16.91 1.79
CA ARG A 86 6.29 -17.91 0.75
C ARG A 86 6.50 -19.33 1.27
N VAL A 87 5.54 -20.22 0.97
CA VAL A 87 5.71 -21.67 1.04
C VAL A 87 6.53 -22.15 -0.15
N ALA A 88 7.60 -22.90 0.11
CA ALA A 88 8.49 -23.44 -0.93
C ALA A 88 8.98 -24.85 -0.57
N ASP A 89 9.04 -25.72 -1.59
CA ASP A 89 9.66 -27.04 -1.51
C ASP A 89 11.14 -26.94 -1.92
N ASP A 90 11.92 -26.24 -1.11
CA ASP A 90 13.35 -26.00 -1.34
C ASP A 90 14.27 -26.75 -0.36
N GLY A 91 13.69 -27.68 0.41
CA GLY A 91 14.38 -28.44 1.45
C GLY A 91 14.62 -27.68 2.75
N ASN A 92 14.27 -26.39 2.83
CA ASN A 92 14.30 -25.65 4.10
C ASN A 92 12.99 -25.90 4.88
N PRO A 93 13.03 -26.56 6.06
CA PRO A 93 11.82 -26.85 6.83
C PRO A 93 11.06 -25.59 7.27
N ARG A 94 11.71 -24.42 7.32
CA ARG A 94 11.05 -23.14 7.63
C ARG A 94 10.18 -22.61 6.48
N HIS A 95 10.40 -23.09 5.26
CA HIS A 95 9.60 -22.74 4.09
C HIS A 95 8.48 -23.74 3.81
N ALA A 96 8.38 -24.81 4.60
CA ALA A 96 7.33 -25.82 4.44
C ALA A 96 5.91 -25.27 4.71
N TYR A 97 5.80 -24.20 5.52
CA TYR A 97 4.53 -23.59 5.89
C TYR A 97 4.64 -22.06 5.92
N ALA A 98 3.51 -21.39 5.69
CA ALA A 98 3.37 -19.97 5.94
C ALA A 98 3.31 -19.72 7.46
N VAL A 99 3.84 -18.60 7.92
CA VAL A 99 3.88 -18.23 9.34
C VAL A 99 3.21 -16.86 9.49
N PRO A 100 2.02 -16.78 10.13
CA PRO A 100 1.23 -15.56 10.22
C PRO A 100 1.97 -14.34 10.77
N SER A 101 1.92 -13.24 10.02
CA SER A 101 2.39 -11.91 10.45
C SER A 101 1.20 -11.08 10.93
N ASP A 102 1.00 -11.03 12.25
CA ASP A 102 -0.25 -10.55 12.86
C ASP A 102 -0.13 -9.20 13.56
N ARG A 103 -1.26 -8.50 13.69
CA ARG A 103 -1.40 -7.31 14.54
C ARG A 103 -0.38 -6.20 14.24
N ASN A 104 0.06 -6.11 12.99
CA ASN A 104 0.93 -5.04 12.55
C ASN A 104 0.12 -3.79 12.21
N VAL A 105 0.71 -2.63 12.44
CA VAL A 105 0.10 -1.33 12.15
C VAL A 105 0.97 -0.58 11.14
N VAL A 106 0.43 -0.39 9.94
CA VAL A 106 1.02 0.44 8.87
C VAL A 106 0.23 1.74 8.81
N ARG A 107 0.78 2.82 9.35
CA ARG A 107 0.06 4.09 9.49
C ARG A 107 0.85 5.35 9.15
N ASP A 108 0.16 6.39 8.71
CA ASP A 108 0.76 7.71 8.47
C ASP A 108 1.97 7.69 7.50
N ASN A 109 2.09 6.67 6.63
CA ASN A 109 3.18 6.57 5.67
C ASN A 109 2.83 7.30 4.36
N LEU A 110 3.87 7.79 3.69
CA LEU A 110 3.78 8.32 2.33
C LEU A 110 4.37 7.29 1.34
N VAL A 111 3.54 6.76 0.46
CA VAL A 111 3.90 5.63 -0.42
C VAL A 111 3.64 5.97 -1.89
N LEU A 112 4.68 6.03 -2.71
CA LEU A 112 4.60 6.71 -4.01
C LEU A 112 5.23 5.93 -5.17
N PHE A 113 4.56 5.88 -6.30
CA PHE A 113 5.13 5.41 -7.57
C PHE A 113 5.77 4.00 -7.49
N ASN A 114 5.18 3.11 -6.68
CA ASN A 114 5.55 1.70 -6.61
C ASN A 114 4.59 0.86 -7.48
N MET A 115 4.94 -0.40 -7.77
CA MET A 115 4.05 -1.32 -8.49
C MET A 115 2.77 -1.62 -7.68
N ALA A 116 2.91 -1.79 -6.36
CA ALA A 116 1.78 -1.67 -5.43
C ALA A 116 2.18 -0.79 -4.25
N GLY A 117 1.24 -0.04 -3.70
CA GLY A 117 1.49 0.79 -2.53
C GLY A 117 1.76 -0.06 -1.29
N ILE A 118 0.70 -0.60 -0.71
CA ILE A 118 0.75 -1.40 0.53
C ILE A 118 0.13 -2.76 0.25
N THR A 119 0.78 -3.83 0.70
CA THR A 119 0.26 -5.20 0.54
C THR A 119 0.24 -5.93 1.88
N VAL A 120 -0.89 -6.56 2.18
CA VAL A 120 -1.08 -7.50 3.30
C VAL A 120 -1.40 -8.88 2.71
N GLN A 121 -0.55 -9.85 3.00
CA GLN A 121 -0.63 -11.22 2.47
C GLN A 121 -0.69 -12.22 3.62
N GLY A 122 -1.91 -12.57 4.00
CA GLY A 122 -2.16 -13.40 5.17
C GLY A 122 -2.19 -12.61 6.48
N GLY A 123 -1.97 -13.32 7.57
CA GLY A 123 -2.01 -12.78 8.93
C GLY A 123 -3.41 -12.38 9.40
N SER A 124 -3.47 -11.92 10.64
CA SER A 124 -4.70 -11.56 11.34
C SER A 124 -4.58 -10.22 12.07
N GLY A 125 -5.65 -9.43 12.05
CA GLY A 125 -5.74 -8.18 12.82
C GLY A 125 -4.75 -7.09 12.39
N ASN A 126 -4.26 -7.12 11.14
CA ASN A 126 -3.38 -6.09 10.60
C ASN A 126 -4.19 -4.80 10.31
N THR A 127 -3.58 -3.64 10.53
CA THR A 127 -4.18 -2.33 10.30
C THR A 127 -3.37 -1.53 9.28
N VAL A 128 -4.03 -1.02 8.24
CA VAL A 128 -3.49 -0.09 7.26
C VAL A 128 -4.30 1.21 7.35
N ALA A 129 -3.78 2.21 8.07
CA ALA A 129 -4.56 3.39 8.44
C ALA A 129 -3.89 4.73 8.13
N ALA A 130 -4.65 5.72 7.67
CA ALA A 130 -4.17 7.10 7.51
C ALA A 130 -2.92 7.26 6.61
N ASN A 131 -2.65 6.31 5.71
CA ASN A 131 -1.54 6.43 4.77
C ASN A 131 -1.94 7.29 3.57
N VAL A 132 -0.96 7.94 2.95
CA VAL A 132 -1.12 8.67 1.69
C VAL A 132 -0.39 7.91 0.59
N LEU A 133 -1.16 7.41 -0.38
CA LEU A 133 -0.67 6.64 -1.52
C LEU A 133 -0.86 7.46 -2.79
N VAL A 134 0.21 7.72 -3.56
CA VAL A 134 0.11 8.52 -4.81
C VAL A 134 0.80 7.83 -5.97
N GLY A 135 0.10 7.70 -7.10
CA GLY A 135 0.71 7.29 -8.37
C GLY A 135 1.24 5.85 -8.39
N ASN A 136 0.84 5.01 -7.44
CA ASN A 136 1.18 3.58 -7.45
C ASN A 136 0.36 2.88 -8.55
N HIS A 137 0.90 1.82 -9.16
CA HIS A 137 0.17 1.10 -10.20
C HIS A 137 -1.06 0.37 -9.63
N ALA A 138 -0.92 -0.23 -8.45
CA ALA A 138 -2.01 -0.68 -7.57
C ALA A 138 -1.91 0.01 -6.20
N GLY A 139 -3.04 0.24 -5.52
CA GLY A 139 -3.07 0.94 -4.23
C GLY A 139 -2.77 0.02 -3.05
N ILE A 140 -3.80 -0.32 -2.27
CA ILE A 140 -3.75 -1.25 -1.14
C ILE A 140 -4.24 -2.62 -1.60
N ARG A 141 -3.54 -3.68 -1.20
CA ARG A 141 -3.93 -5.05 -1.48
C ARG A 141 -4.01 -5.88 -0.21
N VAL A 142 -5.09 -6.64 -0.05
CA VAL A 142 -5.30 -7.60 1.04
C VAL A 142 -5.58 -8.95 0.40
N SER A 143 -4.82 -9.98 0.77
CA SER A 143 -4.90 -11.28 0.11
C SER A 143 -4.42 -12.44 0.96
N ALA A 144 -4.40 -13.64 0.38
CA ALA A 144 -3.88 -14.86 0.99
C ALA A 144 -4.55 -15.20 2.32
N ALA A 145 -5.88 -15.18 2.33
CA ALA A 145 -6.70 -15.48 3.51
C ALA A 145 -6.44 -14.60 4.74
N ALA A 146 -5.97 -13.36 4.56
CA ALA A 146 -5.84 -12.39 5.65
C ALA A 146 -7.19 -12.19 6.38
N THR A 147 -7.16 -12.15 7.71
CA THR A 147 -8.39 -12.08 8.53
C THR A 147 -8.44 -10.80 9.36
N GLY A 148 -9.62 -10.17 9.43
CA GLY A 148 -9.81 -8.98 10.28
C GLY A 148 -8.88 -7.81 9.94
N THR A 149 -8.49 -7.67 8.67
CA THR A 149 -7.65 -6.54 8.24
C THR A 149 -8.49 -5.26 8.21
N LEU A 150 -8.03 -4.22 8.91
CA LEU A 150 -8.64 -2.90 8.89
C LEU A 150 -7.90 -1.99 7.89
N VAL A 151 -8.63 -1.48 6.90
CA VAL A 151 -8.16 -0.49 5.94
C VAL A 151 -8.94 0.80 6.15
N GLU A 152 -8.35 1.76 6.85
CA GLU A 152 -9.08 2.92 7.37
C GLU A 152 -8.45 4.26 7.00
N ALA A 153 -9.28 5.23 6.60
CA ALA A 153 -8.88 6.64 6.45
C ALA A 153 -7.65 6.88 5.56
N ASN A 154 -7.35 5.98 4.63
CA ASN A 154 -6.25 6.17 3.69
C ASN A 154 -6.67 7.14 2.58
N GLN A 155 -5.72 7.94 2.12
CA GLN A 155 -5.87 8.80 0.94
C GLN A 155 -5.12 8.15 -0.22
N ILE A 156 -5.85 7.73 -1.26
CA ILE A 156 -5.30 7.01 -2.40
C ILE A 156 -5.56 7.83 -3.66
N LEU A 157 -4.49 8.36 -4.25
CA LEU A 157 -4.55 9.29 -5.35
C LEU A 157 -3.90 8.69 -6.59
N GLU A 158 -4.63 8.70 -7.69
CA GLU A 158 -4.12 8.46 -9.04
C GLU A 158 -3.46 7.09 -9.18
N THR A 159 -4.20 6.08 -8.75
CA THR A 159 -3.81 4.69 -8.91
C THR A 159 -4.04 4.25 -10.35
N GLY A 160 -3.08 3.52 -10.92
CA GLY A 160 -3.16 3.06 -12.30
C GLY A 160 -4.36 2.14 -12.56
N THR A 161 -4.57 1.19 -11.64
CA THR A 161 -5.56 0.11 -11.73
C THR A 161 -6.58 0.17 -10.57
N ILE A 162 -6.48 -0.74 -9.59
CA ILE A 162 -7.39 -0.88 -8.45
C ILE A 162 -6.82 -0.16 -7.23
N ALA A 163 -7.61 0.72 -6.60
CA ALA A 163 -7.15 1.46 -5.42
C ALA A 163 -7.16 0.60 -4.15
N ILE A 164 -8.19 -0.22 -3.91
CA ILE A 164 -8.23 -1.18 -2.79
C ILE A 164 -8.69 -2.54 -3.32
N ASP A 165 -7.84 -3.56 -3.19
CA ASP A 165 -8.01 -4.87 -3.81
C ASP A 165 -8.01 -5.96 -2.72
N LEU A 166 -9.19 -6.51 -2.40
CA LEU A 166 -9.36 -7.67 -1.53
C LEU A 166 -9.55 -8.91 -2.40
N ARG A 167 -8.61 -9.85 -2.34
CA ARG A 167 -8.67 -11.03 -3.20
C ARG A 167 -8.01 -12.26 -2.64
N ASP A 168 -8.46 -13.42 -3.10
CA ASP A 168 -7.85 -14.70 -2.77
C ASP A 168 -7.96 -15.02 -1.27
N GLY A 169 -9.19 -14.97 -0.75
CA GLY A 169 -9.58 -15.49 0.55
C GLY A 169 -9.71 -14.55 1.76
N PRO A 170 -9.48 -13.22 1.72
CA PRO A 170 -9.66 -12.38 2.91
C PRO A 170 -11.02 -12.58 3.60
N ARG A 171 -11.05 -12.51 4.92
CA ARG A 171 -12.29 -12.61 5.71
C ARG A 171 -12.37 -11.51 6.75
N ASP A 172 -13.60 -11.06 7.02
CA ASP A 172 -13.90 -10.05 8.04
C ASP A 172 -13.09 -8.75 7.86
N ALA A 173 -12.71 -8.43 6.63
CA ALA A 173 -12.01 -7.19 6.35
C ALA A 173 -12.95 -5.99 6.55
N VAL A 174 -12.43 -4.89 7.08
CA VAL A 174 -13.17 -3.64 7.24
C VAL A 174 -12.46 -2.57 6.43
N VAL A 175 -13.15 -2.01 5.44
CA VAL A 175 -12.62 -0.95 4.58
C VAL A 175 -13.49 0.27 4.79
N THR A 176 -13.00 1.24 5.55
CA THR A 176 -13.83 2.34 6.04
C THR A 176 -13.18 3.71 5.93
N GLY A 177 -13.97 4.73 5.57
CA GLY A 177 -13.52 6.12 5.57
C GLY A 177 -12.37 6.42 4.62
N ASN A 178 -12.07 5.55 3.63
CA ASN A 178 -10.98 5.79 2.70
C ASN A 178 -11.41 6.81 1.63
N TRP A 179 -10.49 7.70 1.26
CA TRP A 179 -10.68 8.65 0.17
C TRP A 179 -9.85 8.19 -1.03
N VAL A 180 -10.53 7.79 -2.10
CA VAL A 180 -9.90 7.47 -3.38
C VAL A 180 -10.22 8.57 -4.40
N GLN A 181 -9.19 9.06 -5.09
CA GLN A 181 -9.33 10.00 -6.19
C GLN A 181 -8.53 9.50 -7.39
N GLY A 182 -9.21 9.19 -8.48
CA GLY A 182 -8.58 8.73 -9.72
C GLY A 182 -8.07 7.28 -9.62
N ALA A 183 -8.87 6.33 -10.09
CA ALA A 183 -8.47 4.94 -10.27
C ALA A 183 -9.29 4.33 -11.42
N GLU A 184 -8.87 3.18 -11.93
CA GLU A 184 -9.71 2.42 -12.86
C GLU A 184 -10.90 1.83 -12.11
N VAL A 185 -10.60 1.13 -11.02
CA VAL A 185 -11.59 0.60 -10.07
C VAL A 185 -11.27 1.10 -8.66
N GLY A 186 -12.29 1.54 -7.93
CA GLY A 186 -12.12 2.01 -6.55
C GLY A 186 -11.79 0.85 -5.61
N ILE A 187 -12.77 -0.01 -5.35
CA ILE A 187 -12.63 -1.14 -4.42
C ILE A 187 -13.09 -2.43 -5.10
N THR A 188 -12.32 -3.51 -4.96
CA THR A 188 -12.69 -4.84 -5.45
C THR A 188 -12.69 -5.86 -4.32
N LEU A 189 -13.71 -6.72 -4.29
CA LEU A 189 -13.72 -7.99 -3.57
C LEU A 189 -13.84 -9.13 -4.60
N SER A 190 -12.83 -10.00 -4.66
CA SER A 190 -12.83 -11.18 -5.53
C SER A 190 -12.44 -12.42 -4.72
N ASP A 191 -13.39 -13.34 -4.49
CA ASP A 191 -13.18 -14.46 -3.57
C ASP A 191 -12.77 -13.97 -2.15
N ALA A 192 -13.54 -13.03 -1.60
CA ALA A 192 -13.18 -12.28 -0.39
C ALA A 192 -14.41 -11.78 0.38
N GLY A 193 -14.33 -11.78 1.72
CA GLY A 193 -15.33 -11.25 2.64
C GLY A 193 -14.91 -9.92 3.29
N GLY A 194 -15.74 -8.89 3.20
CA GLY A 194 -15.47 -7.62 3.88
C GLY A 194 -16.57 -6.56 3.84
N GLN A 195 -16.56 -5.68 4.83
CA GLN A 195 -17.49 -4.56 4.96
C GLN A 195 -16.87 -3.28 4.42
N LEU A 196 -17.50 -2.71 3.38
CA LEU A 196 -17.10 -1.45 2.75
C LEU A 196 -18.05 -0.34 3.21
N THR A 197 -17.60 0.52 4.12
CA THR A 197 -18.49 1.55 4.69
C THR A 197 -17.89 2.94 4.65
N GLY A 198 -18.67 3.95 4.24
CA GLY A 198 -18.25 5.34 4.37
C GLY A 198 -17.04 5.73 3.50
N ASN A 199 -16.75 5.00 2.43
CA ASN A 199 -15.64 5.33 1.53
C ASN A 199 -16.08 6.39 0.51
N HIS A 200 -15.17 7.31 0.19
CA HIS A 200 -15.39 8.37 -0.79
C HIS A 200 -14.53 8.10 -2.04
N LEU A 201 -15.17 7.71 -3.14
CA LEU A 201 -14.53 7.24 -4.37
C LEU A 201 -14.83 8.21 -5.52
N SER A 202 -13.85 9.01 -5.94
CA SER A 202 -14.07 10.08 -6.92
C SER A 202 -13.23 9.91 -8.18
N GLY A 203 -13.83 10.19 -9.34
CA GLY A 203 -13.14 10.11 -10.64
C GLY A 203 -12.75 8.68 -11.03
N MET A 204 -13.60 7.69 -10.69
CA MET A 204 -13.39 6.29 -11.12
C MET A 204 -13.64 6.15 -12.62
N ARG A 205 -12.85 5.31 -13.31
CA ARG A 205 -12.91 5.20 -14.78
C ARG A 205 -13.65 3.96 -15.32
N ALA A 206 -13.91 2.97 -14.47
CA ALA A 206 -14.67 1.77 -14.84
C ALA A 206 -15.77 1.45 -13.83
N HIS A 207 -15.41 1.24 -12.57
CA HIS A 207 -16.34 0.89 -11.50
C HIS A 207 -15.90 1.50 -10.18
N ALA A 208 -16.84 1.89 -9.32
CA ALA A 208 -16.53 2.31 -7.97
C ALA A 208 -16.24 1.10 -7.08
N ILE A 209 -17.15 0.12 -7.08
CA ILE A 209 -17.05 -1.08 -6.27
C ILE A 209 -17.37 -2.30 -7.15
N VAL A 210 -16.55 -3.35 -7.05
CA VAL A 210 -16.74 -4.60 -7.77
C VAL A 210 -16.80 -5.75 -6.77
N PHE A 211 -17.86 -6.56 -6.89
CA PHE A 211 -17.99 -7.85 -6.24
C PHE A 211 -17.88 -8.95 -7.31
N GLU A 212 -17.00 -9.92 -7.09
CA GLU A 212 -16.76 -11.02 -8.02
C GLU A 212 -16.49 -12.33 -7.26
N LYS A 213 -16.94 -13.46 -7.82
CA LYS A 213 -16.83 -14.79 -7.21
C LYS A 213 -17.53 -14.82 -5.84
N ASP A 214 -17.05 -15.64 -4.91
CA ASP A 214 -17.62 -15.75 -3.57
C ASP A 214 -17.26 -14.50 -2.73
N VAL A 215 -18.27 -13.73 -2.35
CA VAL A 215 -18.14 -12.54 -1.51
C VAL A 215 -18.94 -12.66 -0.21
N HIS A 216 -18.99 -13.86 0.38
CA HIS A 216 -19.69 -14.13 1.64
C HIS A 216 -19.38 -13.11 2.74
N GLY A 217 -20.41 -12.77 3.52
CA GLY A 217 -20.27 -11.84 4.64
C GLY A 217 -19.87 -10.42 4.24
N SER A 218 -19.95 -10.07 2.95
CA SER A 218 -19.59 -8.75 2.46
C SER A 218 -20.77 -7.78 2.41
N GLY A 219 -20.47 -6.49 2.39
CA GLY A 219 -21.45 -5.43 2.22
C GLY A 219 -20.81 -4.13 1.73
N ALA A 220 -21.61 -3.27 1.11
CA ALA A 220 -21.21 -1.92 0.74
C ALA A 220 -22.32 -0.93 1.11
N THR A 221 -22.04 -0.09 2.11
CA THR A 221 -23.02 0.84 2.67
C THR A 221 -22.44 2.22 2.89
N LEU A 222 -23.24 3.27 2.75
CA LEU A 222 -22.83 4.65 3.05
C LEU A 222 -21.59 5.11 2.27
N ASN A 223 -21.28 4.48 1.14
CA ASN A 223 -20.19 4.92 0.27
C ASN A 223 -20.70 6.01 -0.67
N ALA A 224 -19.85 7.01 -0.94
CA ALA A 224 -20.11 8.02 -1.96
C ALA A 224 -19.19 7.76 -3.15
N ALA A 225 -19.76 7.65 -4.34
CA ALA A 225 -18.98 7.39 -5.54
C ALA A 225 -19.37 8.26 -6.75
N SER A 226 -18.35 8.73 -7.45
CA SER A 226 -18.48 9.45 -8.72
C SER A 226 -17.45 8.96 -9.73
N GLY A 227 -17.81 9.06 -11.01
CA GLY A 227 -16.98 8.52 -12.09
C GLY A 227 -17.78 8.22 -13.35
N THR A 228 -17.13 7.48 -14.24
CA THR A 228 -17.69 7.05 -15.52
C THR A 228 -17.55 5.55 -15.65
N GLY A 229 -18.55 4.90 -16.22
CA GLY A 229 -18.51 3.46 -16.49
C GLY A 229 -19.89 2.88 -16.73
N SER A 230 -19.95 1.58 -17.02
CA SER A 230 -21.22 0.89 -17.28
C SER A 230 -22.10 0.83 -16.04
N THR A 231 -21.50 0.57 -14.86
CA THR A 231 -22.19 0.58 -13.57
C THR A 231 -21.26 1.12 -12.47
N PRO A 232 -21.76 1.87 -11.48
CA PRO A 232 -20.97 2.27 -10.32
C PRO A 232 -20.58 1.07 -9.44
N ILE A 233 -21.54 0.17 -9.19
CA ILE A 233 -21.34 -1.05 -8.41
C ILE A 233 -21.60 -2.24 -9.32
N ALA A 234 -20.62 -3.12 -9.48
CA ALA A 234 -20.72 -4.31 -10.32
C ALA A 234 -20.87 -5.57 -9.47
N MET A 235 -21.86 -6.41 -9.77
CA MET A 235 -22.21 -7.62 -9.01
C MET A 235 -22.49 -8.84 -9.90
N THR A 236 -22.43 -8.73 -11.23
CA THR A 236 -22.89 -9.75 -12.19
C THR A 236 -22.17 -11.11 -12.06
N GLY A 237 -20.98 -11.15 -11.46
CA GLY A 237 -20.22 -12.36 -11.21
C GLY A 237 -20.11 -12.76 -9.73
N ALA A 238 -20.88 -12.12 -8.85
CA ALA A 238 -20.80 -12.33 -7.40
C ALA A 238 -21.75 -13.44 -6.92
N SER A 239 -21.31 -14.20 -5.92
CA SER A 239 -22.10 -15.15 -5.12
C SER A 239 -21.86 -14.91 -3.63
N GLY A 240 -22.72 -15.44 -2.75
CA GLY A 240 -22.55 -15.29 -1.30
C GLY A 240 -22.94 -13.93 -0.72
N LEU A 241 -23.28 -12.94 -1.57
CA LEU A 241 -23.76 -11.64 -1.14
C LEU A 241 -25.19 -11.73 -0.57
N ALA A 242 -25.40 -11.25 0.66
CA ALA A 242 -26.71 -11.29 1.30
C ALA A 242 -27.71 -10.31 0.63
N PRO A 243 -29.03 -10.58 0.69
CA PRO A 243 -30.03 -9.60 0.30
C PRO A 243 -29.84 -8.29 1.06
N ASN A 244 -29.95 -7.16 0.36
CA ASN A 244 -29.73 -5.82 0.92
C ASN A 244 -28.33 -5.59 1.51
N ALA A 245 -27.30 -6.38 1.17
CA ALA A 245 -25.93 -6.10 1.62
C ALA A 245 -25.31 -4.84 0.98
N VAL A 246 -25.91 -4.37 -0.12
CA VAL A 246 -25.47 -3.16 -0.85
C VAL A 246 -26.63 -2.17 -0.87
N HIS A 247 -26.56 -1.13 -0.04
CA HIS A 247 -27.62 -0.13 0.11
C HIS A 247 -27.04 1.20 0.62
N ASP A 248 -27.85 2.26 0.59
CA ASP A 248 -27.50 3.59 1.09
C ASP A 248 -26.16 4.15 0.57
N ASN A 249 -25.80 3.83 -0.68
CA ASN A 249 -24.64 4.42 -1.35
C ASN A 249 -25.09 5.62 -2.17
N ASP A 250 -24.37 6.75 -2.05
CA ASP A 250 -24.58 7.92 -2.89
C ASP A 250 -23.80 7.76 -4.21
N LEU A 251 -24.54 7.57 -5.30
CA LEU A 251 -24.02 7.33 -6.63
C LEU A 251 -24.46 8.42 -7.62
N ALA A 252 -24.98 9.56 -7.12
CA ALA A 252 -25.54 10.62 -7.96
C ALA A 252 -24.50 11.24 -8.91
N GLY A 253 -23.22 11.16 -8.56
CA GLY A 253 -22.10 11.62 -9.39
C GLY A 253 -21.62 10.61 -10.45
N TRP A 254 -22.34 9.51 -10.68
CA TRP A 254 -21.94 8.50 -11.67
C TRP A 254 -22.55 8.78 -13.04
N ALA A 255 -21.71 8.87 -14.07
CA ALA A 255 -22.14 9.02 -15.45
C ALA A 255 -22.12 7.65 -16.17
N SER A 256 -23.29 7.20 -16.63
CA SER A 256 -23.42 6.00 -17.46
C SER A 256 -22.96 6.30 -18.89
N GLY A 257 -21.84 5.70 -19.31
CA GLY A 257 -21.26 5.90 -20.64
C GLY A 257 -19.77 5.58 -20.67
N ALA A 258 -19.22 5.34 -21.86
CA ALA A 258 -17.79 5.15 -22.01
C ALA A 258 -17.06 6.41 -21.54
N ALA A 259 -16.05 6.26 -20.68
CA ALA A 259 -15.17 7.36 -20.30
C ALA A 259 -14.64 8.01 -21.58
N SER A 260 -14.87 9.32 -21.76
CA SER A 260 -14.08 10.07 -22.73
C SER A 260 -12.62 9.91 -22.31
N HIS A 261 -11.81 9.28 -23.16
CA HIS A 261 -10.36 9.29 -23.02
C HIS A 261 -9.89 10.72 -23.22
N ASP A 262 -10.02 11.53 -22.17
CA ASP A 262 -9.56 12.91 -22.19
C ASP A 262 -8.05 12.92 -21.97
N ASP A 263 -7.37 13.67 -22.82
CA ASP A 263 -5.93 13.59 -23.06
C ASP A 263 -5.13 13.95 -21.80
N ARG A 264 -4.51 12.95 -21.16
CA ARG A 264 -3.87 13.08 -19.84
C ARG A 264 -2.47 13.66 -19.95
N SER A 265 -2.35 14.95 -20.26
CA SER A 265 -1.07 15.63 -20.08
C SER A 265 -0.74 15.77 -18.59
N VAL A 266 0.53 15.53 -18.23
CA VAL A 266 1.05 15.70 -16.85
C VAL A 266 0.76 17.11 -16.32
N VAL A 267 0.69 18.10 -17.20
CA VAL A 267 0.34 19.49 -16.87
C VAL A 267 -1.11 19.60 -16.40
N TRP A 268 -2.07 19.02 -17.13
CA TRP A 268 -3.49 19.05 -16.75
C TRP A 268 -3.74 18.34 -15.41
N PHE A 269 -3.03 17.25 -15.20
CA PHE A 269 -3.04 16.47 -13.96
C PHE A 269 -2.52 17.28 -12.76
N VAL A 270 -1.36 17.94 -12.90
CA VAL A 270 -0.78 18.80 -11.85
C VAL A 270 -1.67 20.01 -11.57
N LEU A 271 -2.33 20.58 -12.58
CA LEU A 271 -3.21 21.73 -12.43
C LEU A 271 -4.55 21.40 -11.76
N THR A 272 -5.05 20.17 -11.90
CA THR A 272 -6.33 19.75 -11.31
C THR A 272 -6.19 19.00 -9.99
N HIS A 273 -4.96 18.68 -9.58
CA HIS A 273 -4.66 18.03 -8.31
C HIS A 273 -3.73 18.93 -7.47
N PRO A 274 -4.25 20.03 -6.89
CA PRO A 274 -3.44 21.00 -6.15
C PRO A 274 -2.68 20.39 -4.96
N SER A 275 -3.13 19.25 -4.42
CA SER A 275 -2.41 18.48 -3.41
C SER A 275 -1.06 17.94 -3.92
N ILE A 276 -0.91 17.70 -5.22
CA ILE A 276 0.35 17.23 -5.81
C ILE A 276 1.43 18.30 -5.71
N ALA A 277 1.11 19.59 -5.82
CA ALA A 277 2.09 20.66 -5.61
C ALA A 277 2.62 20.63 -4.17
N THR A 278 1.74 20.39 -3.19
CA THR A 278 2.09 20.21 -1.79
C THR A 278 2.96 18.97 -1.57
N TRP A 279 2.60 17.83 -2.18
CA TRP A 279 3.38 16.59 -2.07
C TRP A 279 4.70 16.63 -2.84
N ALA A 280 4.77 17.33 -3.97
CA ALA A 280 6.01 17.58 -4.71
C ALA A 280 6.99 18.40 -3.87
N LEU A 281 6.50 19.40 -3.12
CA LEU A 281 7.29 20.11 -2.11
C LEU A 281 7.80 19.16 -1.02
N VAL A 282 6.93 18.29 -0.49
CA VAL A 282 7.32 17.25 0.49
C VAL A 282 8.35 16.27 -0.08
N LEU A 283 8.30 15.92 -1.38
CA LEU A 283 9.28 15.06 -2.04
C LEU A 283 10.62 15.77 -2.28
N LEU A 284 10.57 17.06 -2.62
CA LEU A 284 11.75 17.87 -2.88
C LEU A 284 12.52 18.19 -1.60
N LEU A 285 11.85 18.37 -0.46
CA LEU A 285 12.51 18.75 0.80
C LEU A 285 13.55 17.71 1.29
N PRO A 286 13.25 16.41 1.41
CA PRO A 286 14.24 15.39 1.76
C PRO A 286 15.40 15.36 0.77
N LEU A 287 15.12 15.44 -0.54
CA LEU A 287 16.15 15.47 -1.59
C LEU A 287 17.06 16.70 -1.45
N LEU A 288 16.49 17.88 -1.23
CA LEU A 288 17.19 19.16 -1.10
C LEU A 288 18.04 19.25 0.17
N PHE A 289 17.61 18.65 1.28
CA PHE A 289 18.37 18.65 2.53
C PHE A 289 19.39 17.50 2.64
N TRP A 290 19.22 16.40 1.90
CA TRP A 290 20.17 15.28 1.91
C TRP A 290 21.31 15.39 0.89
N ILE A 291 21.09 16.01 -0.28
CA ILE A 291 22.16 16.21 -1.30
C ILE A 291 23.34 17.06 -0.77
N PRO A 292 23.15 18.13 0.02
CA PRO A 292 24.24 18.91 0.61
C PRO A 292 25.06 18.16 1.67
N ALA A 293 24.44 17.21 2.39
CA ALA A 293 25.14 16.40 3.39
C ALA A 293 26.24 15.53 2.76
N ARG A 294 26.01 14.99 1.55
CA ARG A 294 27.03 14.29 0.75
C ARG A 294 28.19 15.20 0.32
N ARG A 295 27.91 16.45 -0.08
CA ARG A 295 28.99 17.37 -0.53
C ARG A 295 29.92 17.80 0.61
N ARG A 296 29.41 17.93 1.84
CA ARG A 296 30.25 18.24 3.02
C ARG A 296 31.13 17.07 3.45
N GLN A 297 30.65 15.83 3.39
CA GLN A 297 31.47 14.65 3.74
C GLN A 297 32.56 14.35 2.69
N ILE A 298 32.26 14.52 1.40
CA ILE A 298 33.25 14.34 0.33
C ILE A 298 34.32 15.45 0.37
N GLY A 299 33.92 16.70 0.66
CA GLY A 299 34.87 17.81 0.82
C GLY A 299 35.82 17.67 2.02
N LEU A 300 35.37 17.05 3.11
CA LEU A 300 36.20 16.74 4.28
C LEU A 300 37.15 15.56 4.06
N ALA A 301 36.75 14.56 3.26
CA ALA A 301 37.61 13.43 2.88
C ALA A 301 38.73 13.84 1.91
N LEU A 302 38.46 14.79 1.00
CA LEU A 302 39.46 15.33 0.07
C LEU A 302 40.48 16.27 0.74
N ARG A 303 40.10 16.95 1.84
CA ARG A 303 41.05 17.79 2.61
C ARG A 303 42.00 17.02 3.53
N ARG A 304 41.78 15.71 3.75
CA ARG A 304 42.70 14.83 4.51
C ARG A 304 43.68 14.05 3.61
N ARG A 305 43.63 14.27 2.29
CA ARG A 305 44.57 13.69 1.31
C ARG A 305 45.22 14.78 0.46
N VAL A 306 45.89 15.72 1.11
CA VAL A 306 46.97 16.48 0.49
C VAL A 306 48.10 16.54 1.52
N PRO A 307 49.29 15.99 1.25
CA PRO A 307 50.46 16.15 2.10
C PRO A 307 50.94 17.60 2.16
#